data_AF-A0A2S1LMR9-F1
#
_entry.id   AF-A0A2S1LMR9-F1
#
_cell.length_a   1.000
_cell.length_b   1.000
_cell.length_c   1.000
_cell.angle_alpha   90.00
_cell.angle_beta   90.00
_cell.angle_gamma   90.00
#
_symmetry.space_group_name_H-M   'P 1'
#
loop_
_entity.id
_entity.type
_entity.pdbx_description
1 polymer ?
#
loop_
_entity_poly.entity_id
_entity_poly.type
_entity_poly.pdbx_seq_one_letter_code
_entity_poly.pdbx_strand_id
1 'polypeptide(L)'
;MEQVTTYTVKARNAPGLWVFKYHLNGALSRFEVLDGNLTQKQINWFFYDGNFPATESAMKTVWIPKGKANFEITTALPELTFETLWNLYDNKVKRVEAEKAFKKLKPADVIKCFLAIPGYNRYLARKNTAKAHLSTFINQQYYADDWQKAA
;
A
#
# COMPACT_ATOMS: atom_id res chain seq x y z
N MET A 1 0.41 -24.10 -1.62
CA MET A 1 0.37 -22.64 -1.88
C MET A 1 0.81 -22.44 -3.32
N GLU A 2 -0.01 -21.76 -4.12
CA GLU A 2 0.32 -21.48 -5.52
C GLU A 2 1.41 -20.40 -5.58
N GLN A 3 2.51 -20.65 -6.31
CA GLN A 3 3.60 -19.70 -6.43
C GLN A 3 3.24 -18.60 -7.44
N VAL A 4 3.22 -17.35 -6.97
CA VAL A 4 2.86 -16.17 -7.77
C VAL A 4 3.80 -15.00 -7.50
N THR A 5 4.13 -14.22 -8.54
CA THR A 5 4.81 -12.93 -8.40
C THR A 5 3.77 -11.86 -8.12
N THR A 6 3.99 -11.04 -7.09
CA THR A 6 3.03 -9.99 -6.69
C THR A 6 3.60 -8.60 -6.92
N TYR A 7 2.83 -7.73 -7.58
CA TYR A 7 3.12 -6.32 -7.78
C TYR A 7 2.08 -5.48 -7.07
N THR A 8 2.52 -4.59 -6.18
CA THR A 8 1.67 -3.56 -5.58
C THR A 8 1.86 -2.26 -6.35
N VAL A 9 0.77 -1.67 -6.84
CA VAL A 9 0.77 -0.41 -7.57
C VAL A 9 -0.04 0.62 -6.79
N LYS A 10 0.62 1.70 -6.40
CA LYS A 10 0.00 2.86 -5.77
C LYS A 10 -0.03 4.02 -6.76
N ALA A 11 -1.19 4.62 -6.98
CA ALA A 11 -1.31 5.86 -7.73
C ALA A 11 -0.75 7.03 -6.90
N ARG A 12 0.07 7.89 -7.52
CA ARG A 12 0.65 9.06 -6.83
C ARG A 12 -0.36 10.17 -6.59
N ASN A 13 -1.26 10.38 -7.55
CA ASN A 13 -2.17 11.53 -7.58
C ASN A 13 -3.63 11.17 -7.24
N ALA A 14 -3.88 9.92 -6.82
CA ALA A 14 -5.22 9.44 -6.51
C ALA A 14 -5.19 8.37 -5.40
N PRO A 15 -6.26 8.23 -4.61
CA PRO A 15 -6.42 7.10 -3.69
C PRO A 15 -6.74 5.84 -4.51
N GLY A 16 -5.70 5.23 -5.06
CA GLY A 16 -5.80 3.98 -5.81
C GLY A 16 -4.64 3.08 -5.44
N LEU A 17 -4.96 1.97 -4.78
CA LEU A 17 -3.99 0.93 -4.46
C LEU A 17 -4.46 -0.39 -5.05
N TRP A 18 -3.62 -0.98 -5.88
CA TRP A 18 -3.93 -2.19 -6.61
C TRP A 18 -2.85 -3.25 -6.42
N VAL A 19 -3.26 -4.50 -6.51
CA VAL A 19 -2.35 -5.64 -6.54
C VAL A 19 -2.59 -6.47 -7.78
N PHE A 20 -1.49 -6.76 -8.48
CA PHE A 20 -1.43 -7.67 -9.59
C PHE A 20 -0.62 -8.90 -9.17
N LYS A 21 -1.19 -10.08 -9.35
CA LYS A 21 -0.52 -11.36 -9.11
C LYS A 21 -0.38 -12.09 -10.43
N TYR A 22 0.81 -12.60 -10.72
CA TYR A 22 1.09 -13.37 -11.92
C TYR A 22 1.57 -14.77 -11.52
N HIS A 23 1.14 -15.79 -12.27
CA HIS A 23 1.73 -17.12 -12.16
C HIS A 23 3.19 -17.10 -12.67
N LEU A 24 3.95 -18.16 -12.37
CA LEU A 24 5.34 -18.29 -12.83
C LEU A 24 5.50 -18.25 -14.35
N ASN A 25 4.46 -18.60 -15.11
CA ASN A 25 4.44 -18.50 -16.57
C ASN A 25 4.16 -17.06 -17.07
N GLY A 26 4.03 -16.09 -16.18
CA GLY A 26 3.78 -14.68 -16.50
C GLY A 26 2.31 -14.33 -16.80
N ALA A 27 1.38 -15.28 -16.72
CA ALA A 27 -0.04 -15.03 -16.88
C ALA A 27 -0.63 -14.37 -15.63
N LEU A 28 -1.56 -13.42 -15.81
CA LEU A 28 -2.27 -12.81 -14.69
C LEU A 28 -3.10 -13.87 -13.95
N SER A 29 -2.77 -14.04 -12.67
CA SER A 29 -3.53 -14.87 -11.74
C SER A 29 -4.67 -14.08 -11.11
N ARG A 30 -4.38 -12.85 -10.65
CA ARG A 30 -5.37 -12.04 -9.93
C ARG A 30 -5.08 -10.56 -10.01
N PHE A 31 -6.14 -9.77 -10.11
CA PHE A 31 -6.12 -8.32 -9.92
C PHE A 31 -7.06 -7.96 -8.76
N GLU A 32 -6.57 -7.19 -7.80
CA GLU A 32 -7.30 -6.77 -6.61
C GLU A 32 -7.18 -5.26 -6.41
N VAL A 33 -8.30 -4.58 -6.18
CA VAL A 33 -8.31 -3.19 -5.71
C VAL A 33 -8.33 -3.23 -4.19
N LEU A 34 -7.25 -2.78 -3.56
CA LEU A 34 -7.06 -2.87 -2.11
C LEU A 34 -7.54 -1.63 -1.37
N ASP A 35 -7.52 -0.47 -2.02
CA ASP A 35 -8.08 0.76 -1.46
C ASP A 35 -8.62 1.66 -2.57
N GLY A 36 -9.78 2.27 -2.28
CA GLY A 36 -10.55 3.07 -3.22
C GLY A 36 -11.39 2.24 -4.21
N ASN A 37 -12.06 2.96 -5.11
CA ASN A 37 -12.73 2.40 -6.28
C ASN A 37 -12.03 2.91 -7.54
N LEU A 38 -12.05 2.13 -8.62
CA LEU A 38 -11.64 2.63 -9.91
C LEU A 38 -12.64 3.69 -10.37
N THR A 39 -12.15 4.92 -10.55
CA THR A 39 -12.91 5.99 -11.20
C THR A 39 -13.21 5.62 -12.65
N GLN A 40 -14.27 6.20 -13.26
CA GLN A 40 -14.59 5.91 -14.66
C GLN A 40 -13.42 6.19 -15.61
N LYS A 41 -12.61 7.22 -15.33
CA LYS A 41 -11.40 7.52 -16.08
C LYS A 41 -10.36 6.39 -15.99
N GLN A 42 -10.18 5.81 -14.81
CA GLN A 42 -9.27 4.67 -14.62
C GLN A 42 -9.82 3.42 -15.28
N ILE A 43 -11.14 3.18 -15.22
CA ILE A 43 -11.80 2.06 -15.92
C ILE A 43 -11.55 2.16 -17.43
N ASN A 44 -11.81 3.34 -18.02
CA ASN A 44 -11.55 3.60 -19.44
C ASN A 44 -10.09 3.35 -19.79
N TRP A 45 -9.18 3.95 -19.03
CA TRP A 45 -7.75 3.81 -19.28
C TRP A 45 -7.25 2.37 -19.16
N PHE A 46 -7.72 1.62 -18.16
CA PHE A 46 -7.34 0.23 -17.98
C PHE A 46 -7.90 -0.68 -19.06
N PHE A 47 -9.22 -0.70 -19.19
CA PHE A 47 -9.93 -1.78 -19.88
C PHE A 47 -10.32 -1.44 -21.31
N TYR A 48 -10.50 -0.16 -21.64
CA TYR A 48 -10.92 0.28 -22.97
C TYR A 48 -9.73 0.78 -23.81
N ASP A 49 -8.81 1.51 -23.19
CA ASP A 49 -7.60 2.01 -23.87
C ASP A 49 -6.47 0.97 -23.92
N GLY A 50 -6.69 -0.23 -23.36
CA GLY A 50 -5.75 -1.35 -23.44
C GLY A 50 -4.50 -1.24 -22.56
N ASN A 51 -4.51 -0.39 -21.52
CA ASN A 51 -3.34 -0.20 -20.64
C ASN A 51 -3.25 -1.22 -19.50
N PHE A 52 -4.22 -2.13 -19.37
CA PHE A 52 -4.22 -3.15 -18.33
C PHE A 52 -3.08 -4.17 -18.52
N PRO A 53 -2.17 -4.34 -17.53
CA PRO A 53 -1.03 -5.23 -17.65
C PRO A 53 -1.45 -6.68 -17.43
N ALA A 54 -2.10 -7.29 -18.42
CA ALA A 54 -2.57 -8.68 -18.37
C ALA A 54 -1.44 -9.73 -18.32
N THR A 55 -0.19 -9.33 -18.56
CA THR A 55 1.00 -10.19 -18.45
C THR A 55 2.06 -9.54 -17.58
N GLU A 56 2.87 -10.36 -16.91
CA GLU A 56 4.01 -9.87 -16.11
C GLU A 56 5.02 -9.11 -16.99
N SER A 57 5.16 -9.51 -18.25
CA SER A 57 5.99 -8.81 -19.24
C SER A 57 5.52 -7.37 -19.45
N ALA A 58 4.20 -7.14 -19.61
CA ALA A 58 3.65 -5.80 -19.73
C ALA A 58 3.90 -4.96 -18.46
N MET A 59 3.81 -5.57 -17.27
CA MET A 59 4.16 -4.91 -16.01
C MET A 59 5.62 -4.45 -16.02
N LYS A 60 6.55 -5.35 -16.38
CA LYS A 60 8.00 -5.08 -16.37
C LYS A 60 8.46 -4.12 -17.46
N THR A 61 7.86 -4.16 -18.65
CA THR A 61 8.35 -3.42 -19.83
C THR A 61 7.63 -2.10 -20.08
N VAL A 62 6.37 -1.97 -19.66
CA VAL A 62 5.56 -0.77 -19.87
C VAL A 62 5.36 -0.03 -18.57
N TRP A 63 4.81 -0.70 -17.55
CA TRP A 63 4.38 -0.05 -16.33
C TRP A 63 5.54 0.40 -15.44
N ILE A 64 6.49 -0.50 -15.13
CA ILE A 64 7.65 -0.14 -14.31
C ILE A 64 8.52 0.94 -14.97
N PRO A 65 8.79 0.93 -16.29
CA PRO A 65 9.65 1.94 -16.91
C PRO A 65 8.90 3.24 -17.20
N LYS A 66 7.69 3.18 -17.77
CA LYS A 66 6.95 4.34 -18.26
C LYS A 66 5.92 4.88 -17.27
N GLY A 67 5.50 4.06 -16.31
CA GLY A 67 4.48 4.41 -15.32
C GLY A 67 5.01 5.12 -14.08
N LYS A 68 6.33 5.27 -13.88
CA LYS A 68 6.93 5.87 -12.66
C LYS A 68 6.41 7.27 -12.31
N ALA A 69 6.04 8.05 -13.34
CA ALA A 69 5.49 9.39 -13.19
C ALA A 69 4.12 9.39 -12.49
N ASN A 70 3.32 8.34 -12.71
CA ASN A 70 1.94 8.25 -12.22
C ASN A 70 1.78 7.23 -11.09
N PHE A 71 2.66 6.24 -11.04
CA PHE A 71 2.56 5.08 -10.16
C PHE A 71 3.86 4.84 -9.38
N GLU A 72 3.70 4.36 -8.17
CA GLU A 72 4.74 3.74 -7.37
C GLU A 72 4.48 2.23 -7.38
N ILE A 73 5.38 1.46 -8.00
CA ILE A 73 5.23 0.02 -8.24
C ILE A 73 6.31 -0.74 -7.48
N THR A 74 5.89 -1.69 -6.65
CA THR A 74 6.77 -2.50 -5.80
C THR A 74 6.58 -3.98 -6.12
N THR A 75 7.67 -4.72 -6.32
CA THR A 75 7.72 -6.12 -6.83
C THR A 75 7.37 -7.20 -5.78
N ALA A 76 6.81 -6.79 -4.66
CA ALA A 76 6.28 -7.68 -3.65
C ALA A 76 5.11 -6.97 -2.96
N LEU A 77 4.18 -7.75 -2.40
CA LEU A 77 3.52 -7.27 -1.19
C LEU A 77 4.66 -6.96 -0.21
N PRO A 78 4.85 -5.73 0.29
CA PRO A 78 5.58 -5.59 1.54
C PRO A 78 4.90 -6.59 2.47
N GLU A 79 5.64 -7.50 3.11
CA GLU A 79 5.01 -8.50 3.96
C GLU A 79 4.09 -7.77 4.94
N LEU A 80 2.78 -7.83 4.70
CA LEU A 80 1.78 -7.08 5.46
C LEU A 80 1.52 -7.82 6.77
N THR A 81 2.60 -8.20 7.43
CA THR A 81 2.63 -8.88 8.70
C THR A 81 2.80 -7.85 9.79
N PHE A 82 2.41 -8.25 11.00
CA PHE A 82 2.62 -7.43 12.17
C PHE A 82 4.11 -7.11 12.37
N GLU A 83 5.02 -8.07 12.14
CA GLU A 83 6.46 -7.84 12.33
C GLU A 83 7.01 -6.76 11.40
N THR A 84 6.62 -6.77 10.13
CA THR A 84 7.08 -5.75 9.18
C THR A 84 6.55 -4.38 9.57
N LEU A 85 5.26 -4.28 9.95
CA LEU A 85 4.69 -3.00 10.40
C LEU A 85 5.35 -2.52 11.68
N TRP A 86 5.58 -3.44 12.62
CA TRP A 86 6.22 -3.18 13.90
C TRP A 86 7.65 -2.65 13.71
N ASN A 87 8.39 -3.23 12.78
CA ASN A 87 9.74 -2.81 12.41
C ASN A 87 9.74 -1.48 11.66
N LEU A 88 8.85 -1.29 10.70
CA LEU A 88 8.70 -0.02 9.98
C LEU A 88 8.28 1.13 10.90
N TYR A 89 7.43 0.87 11.90
CA TYR A 89 6.95 1.88 12.82
C TYR A 89 8.01 2.31 13.83
N ASP A 90 8.96 1.44 14.19
CA ASP A 90 10.15 1.77 14.99
C ASP A 90 9.89 2.53 16.31
N ASN A 91 8.73 2.31 16.94
CA ASN A 91 8.44 2.74 18.30
C ASN A 91 8.01 1.52 19.12
N LYS A 92 9.00 0.88 19.76
CA LYS A 92 8.91 -0.49 20.28
C LYS A 92 8.21 -0.59 21.65
N VAL A 93 7.01 -0.03 21.76
CA VAL A 93 6.25 0.05 23.02
C VAL A 93 4.91 -0.67 22.92
N LYS A 94 4.53 -1.41 23.97
CA LYS A 94 3.24 -2.12 24.10
C LYS A 94 2.93 -3.08 22.94
N ARG A 95 3.91 -3.92 22.58
CA ARG A 95 3.81 -4.90 21.48
C ARG A 95 2.54 -5.74 21.50
N VAL A 96 2.15 -6.26 22.66
CA VAL A 96 0.94 -7.11 22.82
C VAL A 96 -0.35 -6.34 22.47
N GLU A 97 -0.47 -5.09 22.90
CA GLU A 97 -1.64 -4.26 22.56
C GLU A 97 -1.64 -3.92 21.06
N ALA A 98 -0.47 -3.61 20.49
CA ALA A 98 -0.33 -3.29 19.07
C ALA A 98 -0.67 -4.50 18.18
N GLU A 99 -0.25 -5.70 18.56
CA GLU A 99 -0.57 -6.93 17.82
C GLU A 99 -2.07 -7.24 17.87
N LYS A 100 -2.71 -7.07 19.05
CA LYS A 100 -4.16 -7.19 19.19
C LYS A 100 -4.92 -6.18 18.33
N ALA A 101 -4.43 -4.94 18.26
CA ALA A 101 -5.02 -3.91 17.40
C ALA A 101 -4.85 -4.26 15.91
N PHE A 102 -3.66 -4.70 15.52
CA PHE A 102 -3.36 -5.13 14.15
C PHE A 102 -4.24 -6.28 13.68
N LYS A 103 -4.44 -7.32 14.50
CA LYS A 103 -5.28 -8.48 14.16
C LYS A 103 -6.75 -8.12 13.90
N LYS A 104 -7.23 -6.96 14.37
CA LYS A 104 -8.58 -6.47 14.13
C LYS A 104 -8.71 -5.67 12.83
N LEU A 105 -7.60 -5.30 12.20
CA LEU A 105 -7.60 -4.50 10.98
C LEU A 105 -8.08 -5.32 9.79
N LYS A 106 -8.83 -4.67 8.90
CA LYS A 106 -9.12 -5.21 7.58
C LYS A 106 -7.85 -5.17 6.72
N PRO A 107 -7.69 -6.06 5.74
CA PRO A 107 -6.53 -6.05 4.83
C PRO A 107 -6.25 -4.68 4.20
N ALA A 108 -7.30 -3.92 3.85
CA ALA A 108 -7.19 -2.57 3.33
C ALA A 108 -6.54 -1.59 4.34
N ASP A 109 -6.97 -1.64 5.60
CA ASP A 109 -6.47 -0.74 6.66
C ASP A 109 -5.04 -1.08 7.09
N VAL A 110 -4.68 -2.37 7.05
CA VAL A 110 -3.30 -2.80 7.23
C VAL A 110 -2.40 -2.04 6.26
N ILE A 111 -2.78 -1.97 4.98
CA ILE A 111 -1.94 -1.30 3.99
C ILE A 111 -1.90 0.22 4.21
N LYS A 112 -3.03 0.83 4.58
CA LYS A 112 -3.06 2.25 4.95
C LYS A 112 -2.05 2.56 6.06
N CYS A 113 -1.93 1.67 7.05
CA CYS A 113 -0.92 1.81 8.10
C CYS A 113 0.50 1.88 7.52
N PHE A 114 0.87 0.97 6.62
CA PHE A 114 2.19 0.99 5.97
C PHE A 114 2.42 2.27 5.16
N LEU A 115 1.40 2.73 4.42
CA LEU A 115 1.51 3.89 3.55
C LEU A 115 1.58 5.23 4.30
N ALA A 116 0.94 5.32 5.47
CA ALA A 116 0.87 6.55 6.25
C ALA A 116 2.15 6.83 7.06
N ILE A 117 2.93 5.80 7.42
CA ILE A 117 4.11 5.94 8.29
C ILE A 117 5.13 6.99 7.79
N PRO A 118 5.54 7.02 6.50
CA PRO A 118 6.49 8.02 6.03
C PRO A 118 5.97 9.46 6.09
N GLY A 119 4.65 9.66 5.96
CA GLY A 119 4.01 10.97 6.11
C GLY A 119 3.96 11.38 7.58
N TYR A 120 3.51 10.47 8.45
CA TYR A 120 3.43 10.69 9.88
C TYR A 120 4.80 11.00 10.50
N ASN A 121 5.86 10.26 10.13
CA ASN A 121 7.22 10.51 10.59
C ASN A 121 7.70 11.92 10.22
N ARG A 122 7.39 12.40 9.00
CA ARG A 122 7.72 13.76 8.57
C ARG A 122 6.97 14.82 9.38
N TYR A 123 5.69 14.59 9.66
CA TYR A 123 4.89 15.46 10.51
C TYR A 123 5.49 15.58 11.91
N LEU A 124 5.84 14.45 12.55
CA LEU A 124 6.45 14.43 13.89
C LEU A 124 7.79 15.16 13.91
N ALA A 125 8.64 14.95 12.90
CA ALA A 125 9.91 15.65 12.78
C ALA A 125 9.73 17.16 12.65
N ARG A 126 8.70 17.62 11.91
CA ARG A 126 8.40 19.06 11.75
C ARG A 126 7.83 19.70 13.01
N LYS A 127 6.97 18.99 13.74
CA LYS A 127 6.31 19.50 14.96
C LYS A 127 7.11 19.29 16.23
N ASN A 128 8.19 18.52 16.16
CA ASN A 128 8.98 18.10 17.31
C ASN A 128 8.12 17.42 18.38
N THR A 129 7.17 16.57 17.93
CA THR A 129 6.24 15.85 18.80
C THR A 129 6.69 14.40 18.96
N ALA A 130 6.51 13.84 20.16
CA ALA A 130 6.78 12.44 20.40
C ALA A 130 5.88 11.52 19.56
N LYS A 131 6.46 10.41 19.06
CA LYS A 131 5.73 9.42 18.27
C LYS A 131 4.76 8.64 19.14
N ALA A 132 3.49 8.57 18.74
CA ALA A 132 2.48 7.76 19.43
C ALA A 132 2.88 6.27 19.41
N HIS A 133 2.35 5.46 20.34
CA HIS A 133 2.51 4.00 20.27
C HIS A 133 1.77 3.43 19.06
N LEU A 134 2.23 2.30 18.51
CA LEU A 134 1.58 1.69 17.34
C LEU A 134 0.12 1.31 17.64
N SER A 135 -0.18 0.87 18.86
CA SER A 135 -1.57 0.61 19.28
C SER A 135 -2.44 1.86 19.19
N THR A 136 -1.95 3.01 19.66
CA THR A 136 -2.67 4.29 19.54
C THR A 136 -2.84 4.70 18.08
N PHE A 137 -1.77 4.60 17.28
CA PHE A 137 -1.80 4.92 15.84
C PHE A 137 -2.87 4.11 15.10
N ILE A 138 -2.95 2.80 15.38
CA ILE A 138 -3.96 1.92 14.79
C ILE A 138 -5.36 2.25 15.33
N ASN A 139 -5.54 2.30 16.66
CA ASN A 139 -6.85 2.45 17.27
C ASN A 139 -7.50 3.82 16.99
N GLN A 140 -6.70 4.88 16.91
CA GLN A 140 -7.16 6.23 16.58
C GLN A 140 -7.19 6.49 15.08
N GLN A 141 -6.92 5.46 14.25
CA GLN A 141 -6.94 5.55 12.80
C GLN A 141 -6.07 6.66 12.21
N TYR A 142 -4.92 6.95 12.83
CA TYR A 142 -3.96 7.94 12.33
C TYR A 142 -3.52 7.63 10.90
N TYR A 143 -3.59 6.37 10.47
CA TYR A 143 -3.33 5.98 9.09
C TYR A 143 -4.31 6.54 8.05
N ALA A 144 -5.47 7.04 8.47
CA ALA A 144 -6.46 7.68 7.60
C ALA A 144 -6.23 9.18 7.43
N ASP A 145 -5.37 9.79 8.26
CA ASP A 145 -5.10 11.23 8.22
C ASP A 145 -4.18 11.62 7.06
N ASP A 146 -4.41 12.81 6.50
CA ASP A 146 -3.52 13.41 5.50
C ASP A 146 -2.34 14.13 6.19
N TRP A 147 -1.34 13.36 6.61
CA TRP A 147 -0.14 13.89 7.28
C TRP A 147 0.69 14.86 6.43
N GLN A 148 0.48 14.92 5.11
CA GLN A 148 1.16 15.91 4.27
C GLN A 148 0.54 17.30 4.42
N LYS A 149 -0.78 17.36 4.65
CA LYS A 149 -1.54 18.61 4.83
C LYS A 149 -1.86 18.94 6.27
N ALA A 150 -1.70 17.98 7.19
CA ALA A 150 -1.85 18.22 8.62
C ALA A 150 -0.92 19.36 9.05
N ALA A 151 -1.49 20.44 9.61
CA ALA A 151 -0.79 21.69 9.90
C ALA A 151 0.25 21.53 11.00
#